data_AF-A0A7S1FBD4-F1
#
_entry.id   AF-A0A7S1FBD4-F1
#
_cell.length_a   1.000
_cell.length_b   1.000
_cell.length_c   1.000
_cell.angle_alpha   90.00
_cell.angle_beta   90.00
_cell.angle_gamma   90.00
#
_symmetry.space_group_name_H-M   'P 1'
#
loop_
_entity.id
_entity.type
_entity.pdbx_description
1 polymer ?
#
loop_
_entity_poly.entity_id
_entity_poly.type
_entity_poly.pdbx_seq_one_letter_code
_entity_poly.pdbx_strand_id
1 'polypeptide(L)'
;DPTPRTEESSLLKELVDVPLDNTTRKVNDLVRRGRLARCHALLIDRLAYMRGPFYRFGSRRRVQEIISDPESLAEVCAAVAQQHGIPLRDFLPAETLSDKLVEAGDSVLRRVSRRLIEDAEHALEVEIPSLMERVSMEREHM
;
A
#
# COMPACT_ATOMS: atom_id res chain seq x y z
N ASP A 1 46.29 -1.92 -2.78
CA ASP A 1 45.78 -2.89 -3.75
C ASP A 1 45.16 -4.05 -2.98
N PRO A 2 43.84 -4.32 -3.10
CA PRO A 2 43.27 -5.53 -2.54
C PRO A 2 43.89 -6.75 -3.23
N THR A 3 44.24 -7.77 -2.45
CA THR A 3 44.85 -9.00 -3.00
C THR A 3 43.82 -9.84 -3.75
N PRO A 4 44.21 -10.65 -4.75
CA PRO A 4 43.26 -11.49 -5.50
C PRO A 4 42.44 -12.46 -4.62
N ARG A 5 42.99 -12.91 -3.49
CA ARG A 5 42.24 -13.73 -2.50
C ARG A 5 41.12 -12.98 -1.80
N THR A 6 41.27 -11.67 -1.61
CA THR A 6 40.22 -10.84 -1.01
C THR A 6 39.08 -10.58 -2.00
N GLU A 7 39.36 -10.55 -3.31
CA GLU A 7 38.32 -10.46 -4.34
C GLU A 7 37.54 -11.77 -4.48
N GLU A 8 38.20 -12.92 -4.55
CA GLU A 8 37.53 -14.23 -4.59
C GLU A 8 36.63 -14.45 -3.37
N SER A 9 37.13 -14.12 -2.17
CA SER A 9 36.35 -14.27 -0.93
C SER A 9 35.14 -13.34 -0.89
N SER A 10 35.28 -12.11 -1.42
CA SER A 10 34.17 -11.15 -1.50
C SER A 10 33.11 -11.59 -2.52
N LEU A 11 33.53 -12.10 -3.68
CA LEU A 11 32.63 -12.63 -4.71
C LEU A 11 31.85 -13.86 -4.22
N LEU A 12 32.52 -14.76 -3.50
CA LEU A 12 31.86 -15.93 -2.91
C LEU A 12 30.83 -15.52 -1.85
N LYS A 13 31.15 -14.51 -1.04
CA LYS A 13 30.21 -13.95 -0.06
C LYS A 13 28.99 -13.32 -0.74
N GLU A 14 29.20 -12.50 -1.77
CA GLU A 14 28.10 -11.93 -2.56
C GLU A 14 27.20 -13.03 -3.14
N LEU A 15 27.78 -14.12 -3.65
CA LEU A 15 27.01 -15.24 -4.23
C LEU A 15 26.11 -15.94 -3.18
N VAL A 16 26.61 -16.06 -1.94
CA VAL A 16 25.86 -16.63 -0.81
C VAL A 16 24.77 -15.67 -0.32
N ASP A 17 24.99 -14.35 -0.40
CA ASP A 17 24.04 -13.32 0.09
C ASP A 17 22.86 -13.09 -0.88
N VAL A 18 22.98 -13.43 -2.16
CA VAL A 18 21.95 -13.19 -3.21
C VAL A 18 20.53 -13.71 -2.84
N PRO A 19 20.34 -14.96 -2.36
CA PRO A 19 19.02 -15.48 -2.01
C PRO A 19 18.37 -14.75 -0.82
N LEU A 20 19.18 -14.30 0.14
CA LEU A 20 18.73 -13.60 1.34
C LEU A 20 18.32 -12.17 1.02
N ASP A 21 19.08 -11.49 0.16
CA ASP A 21 18.73 -10.18 -0.37
C ASP A 21 17.45 -10.23 -1.20
N ASN A 22 17.23 -11.31 -1.95
CA ASN A 22 15.98 -11.54 -2.66
C ASN A 22 14.77 -11.62 -1.70
N THR A 23 14.93 -12.32 -0.57
CA THR A 23 13.88 -12.45 0.45
C THR A 23 13.56 -11.10 1.09
N THR A 24 14.57 -10.35 1.50
CA THR A 24 14.41 -8.97 2.03
C THR A 24 13.70 -8.06 1.04
N ARG A 25 14.07 -8.12 -0.25
CA ARG A 25 13.40 -7.36 -1.32
C ARG A 25 11.93 -7.74 -1.48
N LYS A 26 11.61 -9.04 -1.46
CA LYS A 26 10.23 -9.53 -1.55
C LYS A 26 9.37 -9.05 -0.39
N VAL A 27 9.89 -9.07 0.83
CA VAL A 27 9.16 -8.58 2.00
C VAL A 27 8.95 -7.07 1.91
N ASN A 28 9.95 -6.30 1.49
CA ASN A 28 9.80 -4.86 1.27
C ASN A 28 8.74 -4.53 0.20
N ASP A 29 8.71 -5.30 -0.90
CA ASP A 29 7.68 -5.16 -1.92
C ASP A 29 6.29 -5.52 -1.39
N LEU A 30 6.17 -6.54 -0.53
CA LEU A 30 4.92 -6.90 0.14
C LEU A 30 4.44 -5.76 1.05
N VAL A 31 5.33 -5.17 1.86
CA VAL A 31 5.00 -4.01 2.72
C VAL A 31 4.51 -2.84 1.87
N ARG A 32 5.23 -2.50 0.79
CA ARG A 32 4.82 -1.41 -0.12
C ARG A 32 3.44 -1.68 -0.74
N ARG A 33 3.20 -2.90 -1.22
CA ARG A 33 1.90 -3.28 -1.81
C ARG A 33 0.78 -3.29 -0.79
N GLY A 34 1.03 -3.79 0.43
CA GLY A 34 0.05 -3.79 1.51
C GLY A 34 -0.38 -2.39 1.91
N ARG A 35 0.59 -1.46 2.05
CA ARG A 35 0.29 -0.03 2.32
C ARG A 35 -0.56 0.59 1.23
N LEU A 36 -0.20 0.37 -0.05
CA LEU A 36 -0.97 0.87 -1.18
C LEU A 36 -2.40 0.30 -1.20
N ALA A 37 -2.55 -1.00 -0.98
CA ALA A 37 -3.85 -1.66 -0.93
C ALA A 37 -4.73 -1.13 0.22
N ARG A 38 -4.15 -0.90 1.41
CA ARG A 38 -4.84 -0.28 2.55
C ARG A 38 -5.35 1.11 2.20
N CYS A 39 -4.50 1.96 1.61
CA CYS A 39 -4.89 3.31 1.20
C CYS A 39 -6.08 3.29 0.23
N HIS A 40 -5.99 2.44 -0.81
CA HIS A 40 -7.07 2.28 -1.78
C HIS A 40 -8.36 1.77 -1.14
N ALA A 41 -8.28 0.77 -0.26
CA ALA A 41 -9.44 0.22 0.43
C ALA A 41 -10.17 1.29 1.26
N LEU A 42 -9.43 2.11 2.00
CA LEU A 42 -9.99 3.18 2.82
C LEU A 42 -10.61 4.30 1.98
N LEU A 43 -9.97 4.71 0.88
CA LEU A 43 -10.53 5.67 -0.04
C LEU A 43 -11.83 5.17 -0.67
N ILE A 44 -11.82 3.94 -1.19
CA ILE A 44 -12.99 3.29 -1.80
C ILE A 44 -14.12 3.18 -0.78
N ASP A 45 -13.82 2.78 0.46
CA ASP A 45 -14.80 2.71 1.54
C ASP A 45 -15.41 4.10 1.81
N ARG A 46 -14.59 5.15 1.86
CA ARG A 46 -15.04 6.54 2.06
C ARG A 46 -15.93 7.03 0.93
N LEU A 47 -15.56 6.81 -0.32
CA LEU A 47 -16.37 7.16 -1.48
C LEU A 47 -17.70 6.39 -1.49
N ALA A 48 -17.67 5.09 -1.15
CA ALA A 48 -18.86 4.27 -1.01
C ALA A 48 -19.77 4.76 0.13
N TYR A 49 -19.21 5.24 1.25
CA TYR A 49 -19.96 5.89 2.32
C TYR A 49 -20.69 7.14 1.83
N MET A 50 -19.97 8.02 1.15
CA MET A 50 -20.51 9.29 0.63
C MET A 50 -21.62 9.06 -0.40
N ARG A 51 -21.50 8.01 -1.21
CA ARG A 51 -22.55 7.61 -2.16
C ARG A 51 -23.85 7.21 -1.43
N GLY A 52 -23.72 6.55 -0.28
CA GLY A 52 -24.83 6.09 0.56
C GLY A 52 -25.56 4.85 0.02
N PRO A 53 -26.34 4.14 0.86
CA PRO A 53 -27.07 2.93 0.46
C PRO A 53 -28.35 3.23 -0.33
N PHE A 54 -28.97 4.39 -0.07
CA PHE A 54 -30.12 4.88 -0.82
C PHE A 54 -29.58 5.78 -1.93
N TYR A 55 -29.78 5.38 -3.18
CA TYR A 55 -29.51 6.15 -4.39
C TYR A 55 -30.32 7.45 -4.43
N ARG A 56 -30.09 8.37 -3.49
CA ARG A 56 -30.50 9.76 -3.61
C ARG A 56 -29.72 10.28 -4.80
N PHE A 57 -30.40 10.52 -5.92
CA PHE A 57 -29.81 10.83 -7.22
C PHE A 57 -28.62 11.82 -7.15
N GLY A 58 -28.66 12.79 -6.23
CA GLY A 58 -27.59 13.75 -5.99
C GLY A 58 -26.30 13.20 -5.34
N SER A 59 -26.34 12.17 -4.48
CA SER A 59 -25.12 11.66 -3.81
C SER A 59 -24.22 10.90 -4.78
N ARG A 60 -24.82 10.14 -5.71
CA ARG A 60 -24.08 9.47 -6.79
C ARG A 60 -23.39 10.49 -7.70
N ARG A 61 -24.14 11.50 -8.14
CA ARG A 61 -23.59 12.57 -8.99
C ARG A 61 -22.45 13.31 -8.29
N ARG A 62 -22.60 13.63 -7.01
CA ARG A 62 -21.54 14.29 -6.22
C ARG A 62 -20.26 13.44 -6.15
N VAL A 63 -20.39 12.12 -5.93
CA VAL A 63 -19.23 11.22 -5.91
C VAL A 63 -18.57 11.14 -7.28
N GLN A 64 -19.35 11.12 -8.37
CA GLN A 64 -18.81 11.17 -9.72
C GLN A 64 -18.10 12.50 -10.01
N GLU A 65 -18.66 13.64 -9.59
CA GLU A 65 -18.01 14.95 -9.71
C GLU A 65 -16.68 14.98 -8.94
N ILE A 66 -16.63 14.43 -7.71
CA ILE A 66 -15.40 14.31 -6.92
C ILE A 66 -14.38 13.39 -7.62
N ILE A 67 -14.82 12.25 -8.16
CA ILE A 67 -13.93 11.29 -8.82
C ILE A 67 -13.33 11.89 -10.10
N SER A 68 -14.12 12.64 -10.86
CA SER A 68 -13.70 13.25 -12.13
C SER A 68 -12.84 14.51 -11.94
N ASP A 69 -12.81 15.10 -10.75
CA ASP A 69 -12.01 16.28 -10.42
C ASP A 69 -10.83 15.91 -9.51
N PRO A 70 -9.58 15.89 -10.02
CA PRO A 70 -8.40 15.53 -9.23
C PRO A 70 -8.20 16.37 -7.98
N GLU A 71 -8.57 17.66 -7.98
CA GLU A 71 -8.43 18.53 -6.81
C GLU A 71 -9.38 18.11 -5.69
N SER A 72 -10.67 17.94 -6.00
CA SER A 72 -11.66 17.40 -5.06
C SER A 72 -11.28 16.00 -4.56
N LEU A 73 -10.75 15.13 -5.43
CA LEU A 73 -10.31 13.79 -5.03
C LEU A 73 -9.13 13.84 -4.07
N ALA A 74 -8.17 14.75 -4.29
CA ALA A 74 -7.04 14.97 -3.41
C ALA A 74 -7.47 15.41 -2.00
N GLU A 75 -8.51 16.25 -1.89
CA GLU A 75 -9.09 16.63 -0.59
C GLU A 75 -9.64 15.42 0.17
N VAL A 76 -10.33 14.51 -0.53
CA VAL A 76 -10.83 13.27 0.08
C VAL A 76 -9.67 12.37 0.51
N CYS A 77 -8.63 12.23 -0.30
CA CYS A 77 -7.42 11.50 0.07
C CYS A 77 -6.76 12.09 1.32
N ALA A 78 -6.63 13.42 1.41
CA ALA A 78 -6.07 14.10 2.58
C ALA A 78 -6.91 13.88 3.84
N ALA A 79 -8.24 13.92 3.73
CA ALA A 79 -9.14 13.64 4.85
C ALA A 79 -9.02 12.18 5.33
N VAL A 80 -8.94 11.21 4.40
CA VAL A 80 -8.74 9.79 4.73
C VAL A 80 -7.36 9.58 5.37
N ALA A 81 -6.32 10.19 4.82
CA ALA A 81 -4.96 10.15 5.34
C ALA A 81 -4.89 10.65 6.79
N GLN A 82 -5.52 11.79 7.06
CA GLN A 82 -5.61 12.36 8.41
C GLN A 82 -6.39 11.45 9.36
N GLN A 83 -7.55 10.94 8.93
CA GLN A 83 -8.42 10.12 9.77
C GLN A 83 -7.76 8.79 10.19
N HIS A 84 -6.95 8.20 9.32
CA HIS A 84 -6.36 6.88 9.53
C HIS A 84 -4.85 6.91 9.85
N GLY A 85 -4.26 8.10 9.99
CA GLY A 85 -2.83 8.25 10.29
C GLY A 85 -1.91 7.74 9.18
N ILE A 86 -2.31 7.90 7.92
CA ILE A 86 -1.60 7.39 6.75
C ILE A 86 -0.80 8.51 6.09
N PRO A 87 0.46 8.28 5.67
CA PRO A 87 1.20 9.25 4.88
C PRO A 87 0.54 9.53 3.52
N LEU A 88 0.39 10.80 3.14
CA LEU A 88 -0.22 11.15 1.85
C LEU A 88 0.56 10.58 0.63
N ARG A 89 1.88 10.37 0.77
CA ARG A 89 2.73 9.75 -0.27
C ARG A 89 2.36 8.29 -0.59
N ASP A 90 1.60 7.63 0.27
CA ASP A 90 1.17 6.24 0.06
C ASP A 90 -0.04 6.19 -0.91
N PHE A 91 -0.64 7.35 -1.23
CA PHE A 91 -1.63 7.50 -2.29
C PHE A 91 -0.94 7.76 -3.64
N LEU A 92 -1.57 7.30 -4.72
CA LEU A 92 -1.19 7.69 -6.08
C LEU A 92 -1.45 9.19 -6.31
N PRO A 93 -0.78 9.81 -7.30
CA PRO A 93 -1.13 11.15 -7.77
C PRO A 93 -2.63 11.23 -8.09
N ALA A 94 -3.27 12.33 -7.72
CA ALA A 94 -4.72 12.46 -7.78
C ALA A 94 -5.26 12.31 -9.21
N GLU A 95 -4.48 12.76 -10.21
CA GLU A 95 -4.78 12.62 -11.63
C GLU A 95 -4.85 11.15 -12.04
N THR A 96 -3.80 10.37 -11.69
CA THR A 96 -3.76 8.93 -11.96
C THR A 96 -4.86 8.17 -11.23
N LEU A 97 -5.20 8.62 -10.02
CA LEU A 97 -6.25 7.99 -9.22
C LEU A 97 -7.64 8.29 -9.79
N SER A 98 -7.88 9.52 -10.23
CA SER A 98 -9.08 9.97 -10.94
C SER A 98 -9.29 9.13 -12.21
N ASP A 99 -8.29 9.07 -13.10
CA ASP A 99 -8.36 8.31 -14.36
C ASP A 99 -8.78 6.85 -14.12
N LYS A 100 -8.14 6.19 -13.15
CA LYS A 100 -8.42 4.80 -12.78
C LYS A 100 -9.82 4.60 -12.18
N LEU A 101 -10.29 5.52 -11.36
CA LEU A 101 -11.61 5.45 -10.74
C LEU A 101 -12.72 5.72 -11.76
N VAL A 102 -12.50 6.65 -12.69
CA VAL A 102 -13.40 6.92 -13.83
C VAL A 102 -13.51 5.68 -14.72
N GLU A 103 -12.37 5.07 -15.09
CA GLU A 103 -12.33 3.86 -15.92
C GLU A 103 -13.04 2.68 -15.24
N ALA A 104 -12.80 2.47 -13.95
CA ALA A 104 -13.38 1.36 -13.19
C ALA A 104 -14.87 1.52 -12.88
N GLY A 105 -15.37 2.77 -12.90
CA GLY A 105 -16.78 3.11 -12.70
C GLY A 105 -17.35 2.78 -11.32
N ASP A 106 -18.67 2.86 -11.19
CA ASP A 106 -19.35 2.74 -9.89
C ASP A 106 -19.25 1.35 -9.24
N SER A 107 -18.88 0.31 -10.00
CA SER A 107 -18.83 -1.07 -9.51
C SER A 107 -17.72 -1.33 -8.51
N VAL A 108 -16.64 -0.54 -8.52
CA VAL A 108 -15.54 -0.68 -7.56
C VAL A 108 -15.82 -0.02 -6.22
N LEU A 109 -16.72 0.97 -6.20
CA LEU A 109 -17.11 1.67 -4.97
C LEU A 109 -17.97 0.76 -4.11
N ARG A 110 -17.36 0.05 -3.16
CA ARG A 110 -18.04 -0.84 -2.23
C ARG A 110 -17.54 -0.60 -0.82
N ARG A 111 -18.41 -0.82 0.15
CA ARG A 111 -18.01 -0.81 1.56
C ARG A 111 -17.01 -1.95 1.77
N VAL A 112 -15.91 -1.63 2.43
CA VAL A 112 -14.87 -2.61 2.77
C VAL A 112 -15.14 -3.09 4.19
N SER A 113 -14.96 -4.39 4.44
CA SER A 113 -15.09 -4.94 5.78
C SER A 113 -14.04 -4.31 6.69
N ARG A 114 -14.49 -3.70 7.79
CA ARG A 114 -13.60 -3.14 8.81
C ARG A 114 -12.61 -4.18 9.34
N ARG A 115 -13.07 -5.42 9.54
CA ARG A 115 -12.21 -6.51 9.99
C ARG A 115 -11.08 -6.80 9.01
N LEU A 116 -11.35 -6.76 7.70
CA LEU A 116 -10.29 -6.99 6.70
C LEU A 116 -9.23 -5.89 6.71
N ILE A 117 -9.64 -4.65 7.00
CA ILE A 117 -8.71 -3.52 7.14
C ILE A 117 -7.86 -3.72 8.39
N GLU A 118 -8.49 -4.05 9.52
CA GLU A 118 -7.80 -4.29 10.80
C GLU A 118 -6.82 -5.47 10.72
N ASP A 119 -7.23 -6.59 10.10
CA ASP A 119 -6.38 -7.75 9.89
C ASP A 119 -5.16 -7.40 9.00
N ALA A 120 -5.36 -6.59 7.96
CA ALA A 120 -4.28 -6.12 7.08
C ALA A 120 -3.34 -5.12 7.77
N GLU A 121 -3.88 -4.24 8.61
CA GLU A 121 -3.09 -3.31 9.44
C GLU A 121 -2.21 -4.08 10.43
N HIS A 122 -2.78 -5.06 11.14
CA HIS A 122 -2.04 -5.92 12.06
C HIS A 122 -0.91 -6.68 11.35
N ALA A 123 -1.18 -7.26 10.18
CA ALA A 123 -0.15 -7.95 9.41
C ALA A 123 1.01 -7.02 9.02
N LEU A 124 0.71 -5.79 8.59
CA LEU A 124 1.72 -4.81 8.17
C LEU A 124 2.55 -4.24 9.33
N GLU A 125 1.94 -4.08 10.51
CA GLU A 125 2.54 -3.40 11.67
C GLU A 125 3.22 -4.37 12.64
N VAL A 126 2.78 -5.63 12.69
CA VAL A 126 3.24 -6.61 13.69
C VAL A 126 3.87 -7.83 13.02
N GLU A 127 3.12 -8.54 12.17
CA GLU A 127 3.53 -9.85 11.68
C GLU A 127 4.70 -9.78 10.69
N ILE A 128 4.65 -8.82 9.75
CA ILE A 128 5.72 -8.65 8.77
C ILE A 128 7.03 -8.16 9.41
N PRO A 129 7.04 -7.14 10.30
CA PRO A 129 8.25 -6.77 11.03
C PRO A 129 8.83 -7.92 11.86
N SER A 130 8.00 -8.69 12.57
CA SER A 130 8.45 -9.85 13.33
C SER A 130 9.08 -10.93 12.44
N LEU A 131 8.51 -11.17 11.25
CA LEU A 131 9.11 -12.06 10.26
C LEU A 131 10.48 -11.55 9.79
N MET A 132 10.61 -10.25 9.56
CA MET A 132 11.88 -9.63 9.14
C MET A 132 12.96 -9.73 10.22
N GLU A 133 12.61 -9.56 11.49
CA GLU A 133 13.55 -9.75 12.61
C GLU A 133 14.05 -11.19 12.65
N ARG A 134 13.15 -12.18 12.53
CA ARG A 134 13.53 -13.60 12.49
C ARG A 134 14.46 -13.92 11.32
N VAL A 135 14.13 -13.42 10.13
CA VAL A 135 14.98 -13.59 8.95
C VAL A 135 16.35 -12.94 9.18
N SER A 136 16.41 -11.78 9.82
CA SER A 136 17.66 -11.08 10.11
C SER A 136 18.51 -11.82 11.15
N MET A 137 17.89 -12.38 12.19
CA MET A 137 18.58 -13.20 13.19
C MET A 137 19.15 -14.47 12.57
N GLU A 138 18.44 -15.14 11.66
CA GLU A 138 18.97 -16.30 10.93
C GLU A 138 20.24 -15.93 10.12
N ARG A 139 20.32 -14.70 9.58
CA ARG A 139 21.52 -14.22 8.86
C ARG A 139 22.75 -14.06 9.75
N GLU A 140 22.58 -13.66 11.01
CA GLU A 140 23.71 -13.50 11.95
C GLU A 140 24.31 -14.84 12.39
N HIS A 141 23.56 -15.94 12.22
CA HIS A 141 23.96 -17.29 12.62
C HIS A 141 24.52 -18.13 11.46
N MET A 142 24.52 -17.61 10.22
CA MET A 142 25.15 -18.23 9.03
C MET A 142 26.52 -17.64 8.76
#